data_AF-R4G5R8-F1
#
_entry.id   AF-R4G5R8-F1
#
_cell.length_a   1.000
_cell.length_b   1.000
_cell.length_c   1.000
_cell.angle_alpha   90.00
_cell.angle_beta   90.00
_cell.angle_gamma   90.00
#
_symmetry.space_group_name_H-M   'P 1'
#
loop_
_entity.id
_entity.type
_entity.pdbx_description
1 polymer ?
#
loop_
_entity_poly.entity_id
_entity_poly.type
_entity_poly.pdbx_seq_one_letter_code
_entity_poly.pdbx_strand_id
1 'polypeptide(L)'
;MKDLEKAINGEYSAIHCYAQLAHQAEKENMRKQILEIRQDEIKHFQQFEHIYFSLTGKRPQPKMSEKCPDDFKRGLEIALQDEQQTVDFYLEIADYTTNPYIKEVFRRAAADEQNHAVWFLYYFFFLKEKS
;
A
#
# COMPACT_ATOMS: atom_id res chain seq x y z
N MET A 1 -6.09 -17.84 -0.61
CA MET A 1 -4.62 -18.00 -0.80
C MET A 1 -4.09 -17.07 -1.88
N LYS A 2 -4.64 -17.10 -3.10
CA LYS A 2 -4.27 -16.15 -4.16
C LYS A 2 -4.39 -14.68 -3.74
N ASP A 3 -5.43 -14.35 -2.98
CA ASP A 3 -5.66 -12.97 -2.53
C ASP A 3 -4.62 -12.51 -1.51
N LEU A 4 -4.19 -13.41 -0.61
CA LEU A 4 -3.11 -13.11 0.33
C LEU A 4 -1.77 -12.94 -0.38
N GLU A 5 -1.48 -13.75 -1.40
CA GLU A 5 -0.28 -13.56 -2.24
C GLU A 5 -0.36 -12.24 -3.02
N LYS A 6 -1.54 -11.88 -3.52
CA LYS A 6 -1.78 -10.60 -4.20
C LYS A 6 -1.57 -9.42 -3.24
N ALA A 7 -2.12 -9.48 -2.03
CA ALA A 7 -1.91 -8.46 -0.98
C ALA A 7 -0.41 -8.31 -0.67
N ILE A 8 0.30 -9.40 -0.41
CA ILE A 8 1.75 -9.39 -0.15
C ILE A 8 2.54 -8.76 -1.30
N ASN A 9 2.19 -9.07 -2.55
CA ASN A 9 2.86 -8.49 -3.72
C ASN A 9 2.53 -6.99 -3.89
N GLY A 10 1.28 -6.60 -3.60
CA GLY A 10 0.83 -5.21 -3.61
C GLY A 10 1.63 -4.37 -2.61
N GLU A 11 1.62 -4.78 -1.34
CA GLU A 11 2.40 -4.14 -0.27
C GLU A 11 3.88 -4.04 -0.60
N TYR A 12 4.46 -5.14 -1.11
CA TYR A 12 5.86 -5.15 -1.52
C TYR A 12 6.15 -4.11 -2.61
N SER A 13 5.26 -3.97 -3.59
CA SER A 13 5.39 -3.00 -4.67
C SER A 13 5.24 -1.56 -4.15
N ALA A 14 4.27 -1.32 -3.26
CA ALA A 14 4.04 -0.03 -2.61
C ALA A 14 5.26 0.42 -1.80
N ILE A 15 5.87 -0.46 -1.01
CA ILE A 15 7.09 -0.18 -0.22
C ILE A 15 8.23 0.36 -1.09
N HIS A 16 8.42 -0.22 -2.29
CA HIS A 16 9.46 0.22 -3.23
C HIS A 16 9.07 1.51 -3.94
N CYS A 17 7.81 1.64 -4.37
CA CYS A 17 7.35 2.85 -5.03
C CYS A 17 7.43 4.06 -4.10
N TYR A 18 7.00 3.91 -2.85
CA TYR A 18 6.97 5.02 -1.91
C TYR A 18 8.36 5.42 -1.44
N ALA A 19 9.34 4.52 -1.50
CA ALA A 19 10.75 4.89 -1.34
C ALA A 19 11.22 5.83 -2.48
N GLN A 20 10.84 5.51 -3.72
CA GLN A 20 11.16 6.33 -4.89
C GLN A 20 10.45 7.69 -4.84
N LEU A 21 9.15 7.72 -4.50
CA LEU A 21 8.39 8.97 -4.35
C LEU A 21 8.98 9.85 -3.24
N ALA A 22 9.33 9.28 -2.09
CA ALA A 22 9.95 10.04 -1.01
C ALA A 22 11.30 10.67 -1.44
N HIS A 23 12.10 9.94 -2.23
CA HIS A 23 13.35 10.46 -2.77
C HIS A 23 13.13 11.62 -3.75
N GLN A 24 12.07 11.56 -4.56
CA GLN A 24 11.72 12.58 -5.54
C GLN A 24 11.00 13.80 -4.93
N ALA A 25 10.39 13.64 -3.75
CA ALA A 25 9.65 14.71 -3.09
C ALA A 25 10.57 15.91 -2.74
N GLU A 26 10.27 17.07 -3.31
CA GLU A 26 11.02 18.32 -3.07
C GLU A 26 10.75 18.89 -1.67
N LYS A 27 9.51 18.79 -1.19
CA LYS A 27 9.10 19.35 0.10
C LYS A 27 9.32 18.33 1.21
N GLU A 28 10.00 18.77 2.26
CA GLU A 28 10.36 17.91 3.40
C GLU A 28 9.13 17.34 4.13
N ASN A 29 8.04 18.09 4.25
CA ASN A 29 6.81 17.59 4.87
C ASN A 29 6.14 16.48 4.05
N MET A 30 6.12 16.62 2.73
CA MET A 30 5.60 15.59 1.81
C MET A 30 6.49 14.34 1.86
N ARG A 31 7.81 14.52 1.82
CA ARG A 31 8.76 13.42 1.98
C ARG A 31 8.53 12.65 3.28
N LYS A 32 8.40 13.35 4.40
CA LYS A 32 8.14 12.72 5.70
C LYS A 32 6.84 11.93 5.70
N GLN A 33 5.76 12.50 5.18
CA GLN A 33 4.48 11.80 5.11
C GLN A 33 4.55 10.55 4.23
N ILE A 34 5.20 10.62 3.06
CA ILE A 34 5.36 9.45 2.17
C ILE A 34 6.21 8.36 2.87
N LEU A 35 7.21 8.74 3.66
CA LEU A 35 8.00 7.78 4.45
C LEU A 35 7.20 7.15 5.60
N GLU A 36 6.26 7.90 6.19
CA GLU A 36 5.31 7.36 7.19
C GLU A 36 4.37 6.35 6.55
N ILE A 37 3.74 6.69 5.42
CA ILE A 37 2.89 5.77 4.63
C ILE A 37 3.68 4.50 4.27
N ARG A 38 4.89 4.66 3.73
CA ARG A 38 5.78 3.52 3.43
C ARG A 38 6.03 2.64 4.65
N GLN A 39 6.12 3.21 5.84
CA GLN A 39 6.35 2.45 7.07
C GLN A 39 5.10 1.67 7.49
N ASP A 40 3.91 2.15 7.15
CA ASP A 40 2.66 1.43 7.34
C ASP A 40 2.56 0.25 6.35
N GLU A 41 2.94 0.42 5.08
CA GLU A 41 3.00 -0.71 4.12
C GLU A 41 3.96 -1.82 4.54
N ILE A 42 5.10 -1.45 5.16
CA ILE A 42 6.02 -2.45 5.74
C ILE A 42 5.33 -3.26 6.83
N LYS A 43 4.48 -2.64 7.66
CA LYS A 43 3.74 -3.35 8.71
C LYS A 43 2.67 -4.25 8.11
N HIS A 44 1.91 -3.76 7.12
CA HIS A 44 0.91 -4.55 6.39
C HIS A 44 1.56 -5.77 5.75
N PHE A 45 2.65 -5.57 5.00
CA PHE A 45 3.44 -6.65 4.41
C PHE A 45 3.83 -7.71 5.44
N GLN A 46 4.44 -7.31 6.56
CA GLN A 46 4.88 -8.23 7.62
C GLN A 46 3.71 -9.01 8.25
N GLN A 47 2.57 -8.35 8.45
CA GLN A 47 1.36 -9.00 8.96
C GLN A 47 0.82 -10.03 7.97
N PHE A 48 0.78 -9.69 6.68
CA PHE A 48 0.32 -10.63 5.65
C PHE A 48 1.28 -11.80 5.45
N GLU A 49 2.59 -11.57 5.51
CA GLU A 49 3.59 -12.64 5.53
C GLU A 49 3.39 -13.59 6.72
N HIS A 50 3.11 -13.03 7.91
CA HIS A 50 2.85 -13.82 9.11
C HIS A 50 1.59 -14.67 8.97
N ILE A 51 0.51 -14.11 8.42
CA ILE A 51 -0.72 -14.84 8.11
C ILE A 51 -0.42 -15.95 7.09
N TYR A 52 0.31 -15.64 6.02
CA TYR A 52 0.64 -16.61 4.97
C TYR A 52 1.44 -17.79 5.53
N PHE A 53 2.45 -17.50 6.35
CA PHE A 53 3.25 -18.53 7.00
C PHE A 53 2.41 -19.38 7.95
N SER A 54 1.53 -18.76 8.75
CA SER A 54 0.66 -19.47 9.68
C SER A 54 -0.33 -20.41 8.99
N LEU A 55 -0.78 -20.05 7.78
CA LEU A 55 -1.72 -20.87 6.99
C LEU A 55 -1.03 -21.96 6.15
N THR A 56 0.20 -21.74 5.71
CA THR A 56 0.86 -22.61 4.71
C THR A 56 2.11 -23.34 5.20
N GLY A 57 2.69 -22.89 6.32
CA GLY A 57 4.00 -23.32 6.80
C GLY A 57 5.18 -22.86 5.92
N LYS A 58 4.93 -22.02 4.90
CA LYS A 58 5.95 -21.54 3.95
C LYS A 58 6.06 -20.03 4.00
N ARG A 59 7.24 -19.51 3.68
CA ARG A 59 7.42 -18.07 3.46
C ARG A 59 6.97 -17.70 2.04
N PRO A 60 6.26 -16.57 1.86
CA PRO A 60 5.91 -16.11 0.52
C PRO A 60 7.17 -15.69 -0.24
N GLN A 61 7.08 -15.66 -1.57
CA GLN A 61 8.11 -15.07 -2.44
C GLN A 61 7.50 -13.86 -3.12
N PRO A 62 7.57 -12.67 -2.50
CA PRO A 62 6.97 -11.47 -3.06
C PRO A 62 7.58 -11.13 -4.41
N LYS A 63 6.72 -10.69 -5.33
CA LYS A 63 7.10 -10.26 -6.68
C LYS A 63 6.57 -8.87 -6.90
N MET A 64 7.39 -8.00 -7.47
CA MET A 64 6.91 -6.73 -7.99
C MET A 64 5.97 -6.99 -9.17
N SER A 65 4.73 -6.52 -9.07
CA SER A 65 3.78 -6.59 -10.18
C SER A 65 4.04 -5.48 -11.20
N GLU A 66 4.38 -4.28 -10.73
CA GLU A 66 4.60 -3.10 -11.58
C GLU A 66 5.72 -2.19 -11.04
N LYS A 67 6.35 -1.42 -11.94
CA LYS A 67 7.37 -0.44 -11.56
C LYS A 67 6.74 0.90 -11.26
N CYS A 68 7.20 1.53 -10.18
CA CYS A 68 6.87 2.92 -9.88
C CYS A 68 7.35 3.84 -11.03
N PRO A 69 6.50 4.73 -11.55
CA PRO A 69 6.89 5.68 -12.59
C PRO A 69 8.03 6.58 -12.16
N ASP A 70 8.92 6.92 -13.10
CA ASP A 70 10.00 7.90 -12.86
C ASP A 70 9.46 9.33 -12.72
N ASP A 71 8.32 9.63 -13.36
CA ASP A 71 7.64 10.92 -13.21
C ASP A 71 6.89 10.98 -11.87
N PHE A 72 7.28 11.95 -11.03
CA PHE A 72 6.75 12.06 -9.66
C PHE A 72 5.23 12.28 -9.63
N LYS A 73 4.69 13.12 -10.52
CA LYS A 73 3.25 13.41 -10.55
C LYS A 73 2.44 12.18 -10.96
N ARG A 74 2.91 11.45 -11.98
CA ARG A 74 2.31 10.18 -12.39
C ARG A 74 2.43 9.12 -11.30
N GLY A 75 3.55 9.10 -10.59
CA GLY A 75 3.74 8.19 -9.45
C GLY A 75 2.73 8.45 -8.32
N LEU A 76 2.45 9.72 -8.00
CA LEU A 76 1.40 10.07 -7.03
C LEU A 76 -0.01 9.68 -7.52
N GLU A 77 -0.29 9.83 -8.81
CA GLU A 77 -1.57 9.42 -9.40
C GLU A 77 -1.79 7.91 -9.32
N ILE A 78 -0.76 7.12 -9.62
CA ILE A 78 -0.81 5.65 -9.52
C ILE A 78 -0.94 5.25 -8.05
N ALA A 79 -0.14 5.81 -7.14
CA ALA A 79 -0.25 5.54 -5.71
C ALA A 79 -1.67 5.80 -5.21
N LEU A 80 -2.27 6.95 -5.56
CA LEU A 80 -3.67 7.24 -5.24
C LEU A 80 -4.64 6.17 -5.74
N GLN A 81 -4.50 5.72 -6.99
CA GLN A 81 -5.39 4.73 -7.59
C GLN A 81 -5.21 3.36 -6.94
N ASP A 82 -3.97 2.96 -6.69
CA ASP A 82 -3.62 1.70 -6.05
C ASP A 82 -4.16 1.65 -4.62
N GLU A 83 -3.98 2.71 -3.84
CA GLU A 83 -4.53 2.80 -2.48
C GLU A 83 -6.06 2.70 -2.48
N GLN A 84 -6.75 3.42 -3.36
CA GLN A 84 -8.21 3.33 -3.45
C GLN A 84 -8.70 1.92 -3.81
N GLN A 85 -8.05 1.24 -4.75
CA GLN A 85 -8.41 -0.13 -5.13
C GLN A 85 -8.08 -1.13 -4.03
N THR A 86 -7.03 -0.87 -3.26
CA THR A 86 -6.58 -1.74 -2.17
C THR A 86 -7.56 -1.69 -0.99
N VAL A 87 -8.19 -0.55 -0.71
CA VAL A 87 -9.29 -0.44 0.27
C VAL A 87 -10.38 -1.46 -0.03
N ASP A 88 -10.94 -1.44 -1.25
CA ASP A 88 -12.01 -2.34 -1.65
C ASP A 88 -11.57 -3.80 -1.55
N PHE A 89 -10.36 -4.10 -2.06
CA PHE A 89 -9.79 -5.44 -2.03
C PHE A 89 -9.61 -5.99 -0.60
N TYR A 90 -9.12 -5.17 0.33
CA TYR A 90 -8.91 -5.59 1.72
C TYR A 90 -10.23 -5.75 2.48
N LEU A 91 -11.23 -4.91 2.20
CA LEU A 91 -12.58 -5.09 2.72
C LEU A 91 -13.23 -6.39 2.22
N GLU A 92 -13.06 -6.74 0.94
CA GLU A 92 -13.53 -8.02 0.40
C GLU A 92 -12.93 -9.20 1.18
N ILE A 93 -11.60 -9.21 1.40
CA ILE A 93 -10.92 -10.25 2.19
C ILE A 93 -11.48 -10.34 3.60
N ALA A 94 -11.67 -9.20 4.26
CA ALA A 94 -12.20 -9.14 5.61
C ALA A 94 -13.65 -9.64 5.72
N ASP A 95 -14.44 -9.50 4.65
CA ASP A 95 -15.84 -9.88 4.67
C ASP A 95 -16.05 -11.39 4.46
N TYR A 96 -15.26 -12.05 3.61
CA TYR A 96 -15.41 -13.50 3.39
C TYR A 96 -14.59 -14.38 4.35
N THR A 97 -13.57 -13.84 5.04
CA THR A 97 -12.79 -14.65 5.97
C THR A 97 -13.58 -14.97 7.25
N THR A 98 -13.49 -16.22 7.71
CA THR A 98 -14.10 -16.65 8.98
C THR A 98 -13.16 -16.53 10.17
N ASN A 99 -11.89 -16.23 9.95
CA ASN A 99 -10.90 -16.06 11.01
C ASN A 99 -10.97 -14.61 11.54
N PRO A 100 -11.34 -14.39 12.82
CA PRO A 100 -11.50 -13.04 13.38
C PRO A 100 -10.21 -12.21 13.38
N TYR A 101 -9.06 -12.86 13.55
CA TYR A 101 -7.76 -12.17 13.52
C TYR A 101 -7.45 -11.65 12.11
N ILE A 102 -7.60 -12.49 11.09
CA ILE A 102 -7.38 -12.10 9.69
C ILE A 102 -8.35 -10.98 9.30
N LYS A 103 -9.61 -11.10 9.71
CA LYS A 103 -10.64 -10.07 9.48
C LYS A 103 -10.24 -8.71 10.03
N GLU A 104 -9.77 -8.65 11.27
CA GLU A 104 -9.35 -7.40 11.90
C GLU A 104 -8.11 -6.80 11.25
N VAL A 105 -7.12 -7.63 10.91
CA VAL A 105 -5.90 -7.18 10.23
C VAL A 105 -6.22 -6.51 8.89
N PHE A 106 -7.05 -7.14 8.05
CA PHE A 106 -7.42 -6.55 6.76
C PHE A 106 -8.34 -5.32 6.88
N ARG A 107 -9.21 -5.24 7.91
CA ARG A 107 -10.00 -4.03 8.17
C ARG A 107 -9.15 -2.84 8.59
N ARG A 108 -8.11 -3.08 9.40
CA ARG A 108 -7.15 -2.06 9.80
C ARG A 108 -6.37 -1.54 8.59
N ALA A 109 -5.79 -2.46 7.81
CA ALA A 109 -5.05 -2.10 6.60
C ALA A 109 -5.93 -1.30 5.62
N ALA A 110 -7.17 -1.73 5.38
CA ALA A 110 -8.11 -0.97 4.53
C ALA A 110 -8.39 0.46 5.04
N ALA A 111 -8.42 0.67 6.36
CA ALA A 111 -8.61 2.01 6.92
C ALA A 111 -7.36 2.88 6.76
N ASP A 112 -6.18 2.28 6.87
CA ASP A 112 -4.89 2.94 6.65
C ASP A 112 -4.75 3.31 5.16
N GLU A 113 -5.05 2.39 4.22
CA GLU A 113 -5.03 2.67 2.77
C GLU A 113 -5.96 3.81 2.36
N GLN A 114 -7.15 3.90 3.00
CA GLN A 114 -8.06 5.01 2.75
C GLN A 114 -7.45 6.35 3.18
N ASN A 115 -6.66 6.38 4.25
CA ASN A 115 -5.92 7.56 4.69
C ASN A 115 -4.76 7.87 3.71
N HIS A 116 -4.02 6.85 3.29
CA HIS A 116 -2.94 6.98 2.32
C HIS A 116 -3.44 7.58 0.99
N ALA A 117 -4.56 7.06 0.47
CA ALA A 117 -5.23 7.60 -0.71
C ALA A 117 -5.56 9.10 -0.55
N VAL A 118 -6.05 9.54 0.61
CA VAL A 118 -6.36 10.96 0.85
C VAL A 118 -5.09 11.83 0.82
N TRP A 119 -3.98 11.35 1.36
CA TRP A 119 -2.70 12.07 1.27
C TRP A 119 -2.17 12.16 -0.16
N PHE A 120 -2.18 11.05 -0.91
CA PHE A 120 -1.75 11.07 -2.31
C PHE A 120 -2.67 11.96 -3.18
N LEU A 121 -3.98 11.97 -2.92
CA LEU A 121 -4.93 12.88 -3.55
C LEU A 121 -4.54 14.34 -3.30
N TYR A 122 -4.29 14.69 -2.03
CA TYR A 122 -3.85 16.03 -1.64
C TYR A 122 -2.58 16.42 -2.40
N TYR A 123 -1.53 15.59 -2.39
CA TYR A 123 -0.29 15.91 -3.09
C TYR A 123 -0.44 16.01 -4.61
N PHE A 124 -1.23 15.14 -5.23
CA PHE A 124 -1.50 15.18 -6.66
C PHE A 124 -2.18 16.50 -7.08
N PHE A 125 -3.18 16.96 -6.32
CA PHE A 125 -3.85 18.24 -6.59
C PHE A 125 -2.93 19.44 -6.39
N PHE A 126 -2.12 19.46 -5.33
CA PHE A 126 -1.18 20.54 -5.07
C PHE A 126 -0.12 20.73 -6.16
N LEU A 127 0.21 19.69 -6.91
CA LEU A 127 1.11 19.77 -8.07
C LEU A 127 0.38 20.21 -9.35
N LYS A 128 -0.95 20.04 -9.44
CA LYS A 128 -1.73 20.46 -10.61
C LYS A 128 -1.91 21.98 -10.68
N GLU A 129 -1.95 22.67 -9.53
CA GLU A 129 -2.08 24.13 -9.49
C GLU A 129 -0.79 24.90 -9.82
N LYS A 130 0.36 24.21 -9.86
CA LYS A 130 1.68 24.81 -10.16
C LYS A 130 2.14 24.65 -11.61
N SER A 131 1.39 23.90 -12.43
CA SER A 131 1.72 23.56 -13.82
C SER A 131 0.86 24.29 -14.82
#